data_AF-A0A3D5WBM3-F1
#
_entry.id   AF-A0A3D5WBM3-F1
#
_cell.length_a   1.000
_cell.length_b   1.000
_cell.length_c   1.000
_cell.angle_alpha   90.00
_cell.angle_beta   90.00
_cell.angle_gamma   90.00
#
_symmetry.space_group_name_H-M   'P 1'
#
loop_
_entity.id
_entity.type
_entity.pdbx_description
1 polymer ?
#
loop_
_entity_poly.entity_id
_entity_poly.type
_entity_poly.pdbx_seq_one_letter_code
_entity_poly.pdbx_strand_id
1 'polypeptide(L)'
;MDGLIENVYTLKIINKGGGAVSFRFQLTGARVLSEDRYIAVAAGEFRNAVVRVRVNPAYLKQRSSELTLVVESGDTRLKASEAARFLGPSAK
;
A
#
# COMPACT_ATOMS: atom_id res chain seq x y z
N MET A 1 10.19 17.00 13.76
CA MET A 1 10.84 15.68 13.64
C MET A 1 9.80 14.67 14.07
N ASP A 2 9.00 14.15 13.14
CA ASP A 2 7.67 13.64 13.48
C ASP A 2 7.63 12.23 14.07
N GLY A 3 8.78 11.62 14.37
CA GLY A 3 8.88 10.34 15.09
C GLY A 3 8.16 9.16 14.42
N LEU A 4 7.68 9.32 13.18
CA LEU A 4 6.95 8.30 12.45
C LEU A 4 7.91 7.20 11.99
N ILE A 5 7.44 5.95 12.06
CA ILE A 5 8.12 4.82 11.46
C ILE A 5 7.71 4.75 9.99
N GLU A 6 8.69 4.62 9.09
CA GLU A 6 8.43 4.48 7.66
C GLU A 6 8.82 3.07 7.19
N ASN A 7 7.95 2.43 6.42
CA ASN A 7 8.25 1.22 5.67
C ASN A 7 8.01 1.51 4.17
N VAL A 8 8.85 0.92 3.31
CA VAL A 8 8.79 1.10 1.87
C VAL A 8 8.44 -0.23 1.20
N TYR A 9 7.43 -0.22 0.34
CA TYR A 9 6.97 -1.41 -0.38
C TYR A 9 7.04 -1.16 -1.89
N THR A 10 7.28 -2.24 -2.64
CA THR A 10 7.14 -2.23 -4.10
C THR A 10 5.90 -3.02 -4.48
N LEU A 11 4.90 -2.33 -5.03
CA LEU A 11 3.70 -2.94 -5.59
C LEU A 11 3.98 -3.39 -7.02
N LYS A 12 3.62 -4.62 -7.33
CA LYS A 12 3.63 -5.18 -8.69
C LYS A 12 2.18 -5.26 -9.17
N ILE A 13 1.82 -4.48 -10.18
CA ILE A 13 0.45 -4.38 -10.68
C ILE A 13 0.44 -4.88 -12.11
N ILE A 14 -0.52 -5.77 -12.41
CA ILE A 14 -0.73 -6.32 -13.75
C ILE A 14 -2.17 -6.07 -14.14
N ASN A 15 -2.38 -5.29 -15.21
CA ASN A 15 -3.71 -5.14 -15.78
C ASN A 15 -3.96 -6.24 -16.80
N LYS A 16 -4.71 -7.27 -16.39
CA LYS A 16 -5.10 -8.38 -17.26
C LYS A 16 -6.36 -8.09 -18.09
N GLY A 17 -6.94 -6.90 -17.96
CA GLY A 17 -8.12 -6.47 -18.70
C GLY A 17 -7.80 -5.93 -20.09
N GLY A 18 -8.84 -5.65 -20.87
CA GLY A 18 -8.73 -5.14 -22.25
C GLY A 18 -8.65 -3.61 -22.37
N GLY A 19 -8.74 -2.86 -21.27
CA GLY A 19 -8.70 -1.39 -21.27
C GLY A 19 -7.72 -0.85 -20.23
N ALA A 20 -7.25 0.38 -20.40
CA ALA A 20 -6.43 1.05 -19.41
C ALA A 20 -7.23 1.35 -18.13
N VAL A 21 -6.61 1.18 -16.98
CA VAL A 21 -7.24 1.39 -15.67
C VAL A 21 -6.34 2.25 -14.80
N SER A 22 -6.94 3.19 -14.05
CA SER A 22 -6.26 3.90 -12.98
C SER A 22 -6.63 3.26 -11.64
N PHE A 23 -5.63 2.69 -10.98
CA PHE A 23 -5.81 2.03 -9.69
C PHE A 23 -5.46 2.97 -8.54
N ARG A 24 -6.36 3.07 -7.56
CA ARG A 24 -6.11 3.70 -6.27
C ARG A 24 -5.52 2.68 -5.30
N PHE A 25 -4.51 3.12 -4.56
CA PHE A 25 -3.93 2.36 -3.46
C PHE A 25 -4.51 2.78 -2.11
N GLN A 26 -4.83 1.81 -1.27
CA GLN A 26 -5.30 2.00 0.10
C GLN A 26 -4.62 1.01 1.05
N LEU A 27 -4.47 1.42 2.30
CA LEU A 27 -4.00 0.58 3.39
C LEU A 27 -5.06 0.53 4.48
N THR A 28 -5.35 -0.67 4.96
CA THR A 28 -6.19 -0.86 6.14
C THR A 28 -5.33 -1.42 7.28
N GLY A 29 -5.52 -0.88 8.49
CA GLY A 29 -4.70 -1.16 9.66
C GLY A 29 -4.52 0.04 10.59
N ALA A 30 -3.56 -0.04 11.52
CA ALA A 30 -3.28 0.99 12.53
C ALA A 30 -3.00 2.35 11.88
N ARG A 31 -3.85 3.36 12.14
CA ARG A 31 -3.82 4.77 11.67
C ARG A 31 -2.62 5.09 10.76
N VAL A 32 -2.69 4.59 9.53
CA VAL A 32 -1.62 4.66 8.55
C VAL A 32 -1.72 5.99 7.82
N LEU A 33 -0.61 6.71 7.72
CA LEU A 33 -0.47 7.81 6.78
C LEU A 33 0.17 7.25 5.52
N SER A 34 -0.63 7.13 4.46
CA SER A 34 -0.16 6.79 3.12
C SER A 34 -0.37 7.96 2.18
N GLU A 35 0.49 8.07 1.18
CA GLU A 35 0.23 8.97 0.05
C GLU A 35 -0.86 8.31 -0.82
N ASP A 36 -2.02 8.97 -0.94
CA ASP A 36 -3.04 8.57 -1.92
C ASP A 36 -2.38 8.60 -3.31
N ARG A 37 -2.24 7.43 -3.93
CA ARG A 37 -1.57 7.29 -5.22
C ARG A 37 -2.46 6.59 -6.21
N TYR A 38 -2.62 7.23 -7.36
CA TYR A 38 -3.22 6.63 -8.54
C TYR A 38 -2.12 6.12 -9.47
N ILE A 39 -2.30 4.89 -9.95
CA ILE A 39 -1.35 4.23 -10.86
C ILE A 39 -2.12 3.85 -12.11
N ALA A 40 -1.86 4.58 -13.19
CA ALA A 40 -2.38 4.24 -14.51
C ALA A 40 -1.61 3.04 -15.08
N VAL A 41 -2.33 2.01 -15.51
CA VAL A 41 -1.79 0.78 -16.08
C VAL A 41 -2.55 0.45 -17.36
N ALA A 42 -1.85 0.43 -18.49
CA ALA A 42 -2.42 0.09 -19.78
C ALA A 42 -2.85 -1.39 -19.83
N ALA A 43 -3.68 -1.75 -20.81
CA ALA A 43 -4.12 -3.14 -21.01
C ALA A 43 -2.92 -4.06 -21.26
N GLY A 44 -2.83 -5.16 -20.51
CA GLY A 44 -1.71 -6.11 -20.56
C GLY A 44 -0.40 -5.62 -19.92
N GLU A 45 -0.35 -4.38 -19.42
CA GLU A 45 0.87 -3.80 -18.85
C GLU A 45 1.17 -4.34 -17.44
N PHE A 46 2.45 -4.57 -17.20
CA PHE A 46 3.02 -4.79 -15.87
C PHE A 46 3.70 -3.50 -15.39
N ARG A 47 3.35 -3.02 -14.19
CA ARG A 47 4.00 -1.84 -13.57
C ARG A 47 4.47 -2.12 -12.14
N ASN A 48 5.63 -1.54 -11.81
CA ASN A 48 6.12 -1.43 -10.45
C ASN A 48 5.82 -0.03 -9.90
N ALA A 49 5.29 0.04 -8.68
CA ALA A 49 5.08 1.30 -7.98
C ALA A 49 5.64 1.22 -6.56
N VAL A 50 6.46 2.20 -6.19
CA VAL A 50 6.99 2.32 -4.82
C VAL A 50 5.98 3.07 -3.97
N VAL A 51 5.64 2.53 -2.80
CA VAL A 51 4.76 3.17 -1.82
C VAL A 51 5.45 3.30 -0.47
N ARG A 52 5.26 4.44 0.17
CA ARG A 52 5.78 4.75 1.50
C ARG A 52 4.63 4.72 2.48
N VAL A 53 4.84 4.03 3.59
CA VAL A 53 3.85 3.82 4.63
C VAL A 53 4.41 4.36 5.92
N ARG A 54 3.71 5.33 6.52
CA ARG A 54 4.13 5.93 7.78
C ARG A 54 3.13 5.62 8.87
N VAL A 55 3.62 5.21 10.02
CA VAL A 55 2.79 4.91 11.20
C VAL A 55 3.39 5.59 12.42
N ASN A 56 2.53 6.20 13.23
CA ASN A 56 2.95 6.71 14.53
C ASN A 56 3.25 5.51 15.45
N PRO A 57 4.46 5.42 16.04
CA PRO A 57 4.85 4.28 16.88
C PRO A 57 3.91 4.04 18.06
N ALA A 58 3.19 5.06 18.55
CA ALA A 58 2.18 4.91 19.60
C ALA A 58 1.04 3.95 19.23
N TYR A 59 0.81 3.67 17.94
CA TYR A 59 -0.18 2.72 17.46
C TYR A 59 0.37 1.31 17.19
N LEU A 60 1.68 1.11 17.27
CA LEU A 60 2.32 -0.19 17.06
C LEU A 60 2.32 -0.96 18.38
N LYS A 61 1.37 -1.90 18.52
CA LYS A 61 1.29 -2.79 19.70
C LYS A 61 2.42 -3.83 19.75
N GLN A 62 3.07 -4.07 18.61
CA GLN A 62 4.10 -5.07 18.44
C GLN A 62 5.11 -4.62 17.39
N ARG A 63 6.31 -5.19 17.45
CA ARG A 63 7.38 -4.89 16.48
C ARG A 63 7.01 -5.23 15.05
N SER A 64 6.18 -6.24 14.83
CA SER A 64 5.75 -6.65 13.50
C SER A 64 4.23 -6.67 13.47
N SER A 65 3.61 -5.71 12.79
CA SER A 65 2.16 -5.64 12.62
C SER A 65 1.77 -6.11 11.23
N GLU A 66 0.64 -6.80 11.11
CA GLU A 66 0.06 -7.08 9.79
C GLU A 66 -0.71 -5.85 9.28
N LEU A 67 -0.57 -5.59 7.98
CA LEU A 67 -1.33 -4.59 7.23
C LEU A 67 -1.93 -5.26 6.00
N THR A 68 -3.06 -4.75 5.55
CA THR A 68 -3.65 -5.16 4.27
C THR A 68 -3.51 -4.04 3.26
N LEU A 69 -2.79 -4.33 2.18
CA LEU A 69 -2.69 -3.49 1.00
C LEU A 69 -3.90 -3.77 0.13
N VAL A 70 -4.61 -2.72 -0.26
CA VAL A 70 -5.77 -2.80 -1.14
C VAL A 70 -5.50 -1.96 -2.37
N VAL A 71 -5.76 -2.54 -3.53
CA VAL A 71 -5.70 -1.85 -4.82
C VAL A 71 -7.07 -1.96 -5.45
N GLU A 72 -7.65 -0.82 -5.83
CA GLU A 72 -8.99 -0.74 -6.41
C GLU A 72 -9.01 0.16 -7.64
N SER A 73 -9.84 -0.15 -8.64
CA SER A 73 -10.06 0.77 -9.77
C SER A 73 -10.84 2.00 -9.31
N GLY A 74 -10.69 3.13 -10.01
CA GLY A 74 -11.42 4.36 -9.68
C GLY A 74 -12.95 4.22 -9.68
N ASP A 75 -13.50 3.27 -10.44
CA ASP A 75 -14.92 2.91 -10.46
C ASP A 75 -15.31 1.79 -9.47
N THR A 76 -14.35 1.32 -8.65
CA THR A 76 -14.49 0.27 -7.63
C THR A 76 -14.90 -1.13 -8.12
N ARG A 77 -14.94 -1.36 -9.44
CA ARG A 77 -15.31 -2.66 -10.02
C ARG A 77 -14.21 -3.71 -9.92
N LEU A 78 -12.95 -3.28 -9.88
CA LEU A 78 -11.79 -4.15 -9.73
C LEU A 78 -11.18 -3.92 -8.36
N LYS A 79 -10.89 -5.00 -7.63
CA LYS A 79 -10.27 -4.94 -6.31
C LYS A 79 -9.34 -6.14 -6.11
N ALA A 80 -8.18 -5.88 -5.53
CA ALA A 80 -7.26 -6.89 -5.05
C ALA A 80 -6.71 -6.48 -3.68
N SER A 81 -6.35 -7.46 -2.86
CA SER A 81 -5.73 -7.20 -1.56
C SER A 81 -4.64 -8.20 -1.24
N GLU A 82 -3.58 -7.71 -0.62
CA GLU A 82 -2.42 -8.52 -0.20
C GLU A 82 -2.05 -8.17 1.23
N ALA A 83 -1.71 -9.20 2.02
CA ALA A 83 -1.18 -9.00 3.37
C ALA A 83 0.30 -8.60 3.31
N ALA A 84 0.73 -7.68 4.16
CA ALA A 84 2.14 -7.39 4.38
C ALA A 84 2.42 -7.14 5.85
N ARG A 85 3.72 -7.10 6.16
CA ARG A 85 4.20 -6.76 7.50
C ARG A 85 4.70 -5.33 7.54
N PHE A 86 4.34 -4.64 8.60
CA PHE A 86 4.89 -3.37 9.00
C PHE A 86 5.82 -3.58 10.19
N LEU A 87 7.07 -3.20 10.00
CA LEU A 87 8.13 -3.35 10.99
C LEU A 87 8.26 -2.04 11.76
N GLY A 88 7.94 -2.10 13.04
CA GLY A 88 8.24 -1.10 14.04
C GLY A 88 9.73 -1.05 14.40
N PRO A 89 10.12 -0.09 15.25
CA PRO A 89 11.52 0.11 15.60
C PRO A 89 12.09 -1.16 16.25
N SER A 90 13.35 -1.46 15.95
CA SER A 90 14.09 -2.49 16.66
C SER A 90 14.20 -2.09 18.13
N ALA A 91 13.65 -2.89 19.04
CA ALA A 91 13.96 -2.76 20.45
C ALA A 91 15.47 -2.93 20.59
N LYS A 92 16.13 -1.94 21.19
CA LYS A 92 17.53 -2.00 21.54
C LYS A 92 17.66 -2.54 22.96
#